data_AF-D2J5W6-F1
#
_entry.id   AF-D2J5W6-F1
#
_cell.length_a   1.000
_cell.length_b   1.000
_cell.length_c   1.000
_cell.angle_alpha   90.00
_cell.angle_beta   90.00
_cell.angle_gamma   90.00
#
_symmetry.space_group_name_H-M   'P 1'
#
loop_
_entity.id
_entity.type
_entity.pdbx_description
1 polymer ?
#
loop_
_entity_poly.entity_id
_entity_poly.type
_entity_poly.pdbx_seq_one_letter_code
_entity_poly.pdbx_strand_id
1 'polypeptide(L)' 'MYNNDTLGGKIQRGKIEFDSSDGSKVSYDLFDVKGDFPEKQLRIYSDNKTLSTEHLHIDIYLYEK' A
#
# COMPACT_ATOMS: atom_id res chain seq x y z
N MET A 1 11.30 -4.81 2.60
CA MET A 1 10.24 -3.94 3.15
C MET A 1 9.65 -4.52 4.43
N TYR A 2 9.12 -5.75 4.41
CA TYR A 2 8.47 -6.39 5.57
C TYR A 2 9.37 -7.28 6.44
N ASN A 3 10.70 -7.15 6.31
CA ASN A 3 11.62 -7.79 7.27
C ASN A 3 11.56 -7.02 8.59
N ASN A 4 11.71 -7.71 9.71
CA ASN A 4 11.91 -7.05 10.99
C ASN A 4 13.26 -6.31 11.05
N ASP A 5 13.42 -5.47 12.06
CA ASP A 5 14.63 -4.66 12.27
C ASP A 5 15.90 -5.53 12.38
N THR A 6 15.81 -6.70 13.02
CA THR A 6 16.97 -7.60 13.22
C THR A 6 17.46 -8.25 11.93
N LEU A 7 16.59 -8.39 10.93
CA LEU A 7 16.90 -8.86 9.58
C LEU A 7 17.19 -7.70 8.60
N GLY A 8 17.46 -6.50 9.11
CA GLY A 8 17.83 -5.33 8.30
C GLY A 8 16.65 -4.55 7.71
N GLY A 9 15.43 -4.75 8.21
CA GLY A 9 14.28 -3.90 7.88
C GLY A 9 14.45 -2.48 8.41
N LYS A 10 14.60 -1.48 7.52
CA LYS A 10 14.79 -0.07 7.90
C LYS A 10 13.54 0.79 7.78
N ILE A 11 12.62 0.42 6.89
CA ILE A 11 11.38 1.16 6.65
C ILE A 11 10.38 0.85 7.77
N GLN A 12 9.87 1.90 8.43
CA GLN A 12 8.93 1.76 9.55
C GLN A 12 7.53 2.27 9.22
N ARG A 13 7.42 3.17 8.23
CA ARG A 13 6.15 3.67 7.71
C ARG A 13 6.24 3.76 6.21
N GLY A 14 5.10 3.62 5.54
CA GLY A 14 5.05 3.82 4.11
C GLY A 14 3.64 3.93 3.59
N LYS A 15 3.49 4.59 2.45
CA LYS A 15 2.23 4.79 1.75
C LYS A 15 2.46 4.51 0.27
N ILE A 16 1.51 3.81 -0.35
CA ILE A 16 1.40 3.69 -1.80
C ILE A 16 0.16 4.46 -2.27
N GLU A 17 0.29 5.25 -3.34
CA GLU A 17 -0.81 5.97 -3.98
C GLU A 17 -0.86 5.62 -5.46
N PHE A 18 -2.05 5.28 -5.96
CA PHE A 18 -2.37 5.08 -7.36
C PHE A 18 -3.12 6.32 -7.83
N ASP A 19 -2.54 7.05 -8.78
CA ASP A 19 -3.09 8.29 -9.31
C ASP A 19 -3.44 8.11 -10.80
N SER A 20 -4.74 8.07 -11.06
CA SER A 20 -5.33 7.84 -12.39
C SER A 20 -5.71 9.18 -13.03
N SER A 21 -5.60 9.24 -14.36
CA SER A 21 -5.82 10.47 -15.14
C SER A 21 -7.24 11.02 -15.08
N ASP A 22 -8.22 10.19 -14.70
CA ASP A 22 -9.61 10.58 -14.45
C ASP A 22 -9.81 11.28 -13.10
N GLY A 23 -8.73 11.50 -12.34
CA GLY A 23 -8.75 12.09 -10.99
C GLY A 23 -9.05 11.07 -9.89
N SER A 24 -9.25 9.79 -10.22
CA SER A 24 -9.41 8.73 -9.23
C SER A 24 -8.07 8.50 -8.50
N LYS A 25 -8.10 8.57 -7.17
CA LYS A 25 -6.97 8.25 -6.31
C LYS A 25 -7.31 7.12 -5.35
N VAL A 26 -6.42 6.15 -5.23
CA VAL A 26 -6.49 5.08 -4.24
C VAL A 26 -5.18 5.03 -3.49
N SER A 27 -5.22 4.97 -2.16
CA SER A 27 -4.00 4.89 -1.37
C SER A 27 -4.11 3.88 -0.25
N TYR A 28 -3.01 3.20 0.03
CA TYR A 28 -2.89 2.28 1.15
C TYR A 28 -1.71 2.66 2.03
N ASP A 29 -1.90 2.59 3.35
CA ASP A 29 -0.80 2.53 4.28
C ASP A 29 -0.20 1.12 4.22
N LEU A 30 1.10 1.05 3.97
CA LEU A 30 1.81 -0.20 3.72
C LEU A 30 1.98 -1.05 4.99
N PHE A 31 1.78 -0.46 6.17
CA PHE A 31 1.91 -1.13 7.46
C PHE A 31 0.61 -1.14 8.28
N ASP A 32 -0.48 -0.51 7.81
CA ASP A 32 -1.81 -0.59 8.46
C ASP A 32 -2.55 -1.91 8.15
N VAL A 33 -1.87 -3.03 8.38
CA VAL A 33 -2.39 -4.37 8.13
C VAL A 33 -3.32 -4.79 9.27
N LYS A 34 -4.58 -5.11 8.95
CA LYS A 34 -5.59 -5.49 9.95
C LYS A 34 -5.68 -7.01 10.13
N GLY A 35 -5.40 -7.46 11.35
CA GLY A 35 -5.56 -8.86 11.78
C GLY A 35 -4.37 -9.75 11.46
N ASP A 36 -4.32 -10.90 12.15
CA ASP A 36 -3.15 -11.79 12.13
C ASP A 36 -3.14 -12.80 10.98
N PHE A 37 -4.24 -12.89 10.23
CA PHE A 37 -4.43 -13.91 9.21
C PHE A 37 -4.70 -13.31 7.82
N PRO A 38 -4.21 -13.93 6.72
CA PRO A 38 -4.29 -13.38 5.37
C PRO A 38 -5.70 -12.97 4.94
N GLU A 39 -6.74 -13.71 5.32
CA GLU A 39 -8.12 -13.41 4.96
C GLU A 39 -8.65 -12.11 5.58
N LYS A 40 -8.08 -11.64 6.70
CA LYS A 40 -8.39 -10.32 7.27
C LYS A 40 -7.53 -9.23 6.63
N GLN A 41 -6.25 -9.52 6.40
CA GLN A 41 -5.28 -8.59 5.83
C GLN A 41 -5.66 -8.19 4.40
N LEU A 42 -6.14 -9.15 3.60
CA LEU A 42 -6.53 -8.94 2.21
C LEU A 42 -7.92 -8.31 2.02
N ARG A 43 -8.65 -8.01 3.11
CA ARG A 43 -9.97 -7.34 3.03
C ARG A 43 -9.91 -5.95 2.43
N ILE A 44 -8.73 -5.34 2.39
CA ILE A 44 -8.51 -4.06 1.69
C ILE A 44 -8.87 -4.12 0.20
N TYR A 45 -8.89 -5.32 -0.41
CA TYR A 45 -9.28 -5.54 -1.82
C TYR A 45 -10.75 -5.97 -2.00
N SER A 46 -11.53 -6.01 -0.90
CA SER A 46 -12.90 -6.56 -0.91
C SER A 46 -13.91 -5.74 -1.73
N ASP A 47 -13.62 -4.46 -1.97
CA ASP A 47 -14.42 -3.58 -2.81
C ASP A 47 -14.18 -3.79 -4.31
N ASN A 48 -13.17 -4.61 -4.67
CA ASN A 48 -12.74 -4.88 -6.03
C ASN A 48 -12.54 -3.57 -6.83
N LYS A 49 -11.93 -2.56 -6.20
CA LYS A 49 -11.66 -1.27 -6.83
C LYS A 49 -10.81 -1.45 -8.09
N THR A 50 -11.33 -0.96 -9.22
CA THR A 50 -10.66 -0.97 -10.51
C THR A 50 -10.37 0.47 -10.94
N LEU A 51 -9.21 0.69 -11.56
CA LEU A 51 -8.78 1.97 -12.11
C LEU A 51 -8.47 1.83 -13.60
N SER A 52 -8.60 2.91 -14.36
CA SER A 52 -8.04 2.98 -15.70
C SER A 52 -6.51 2.94 -15.62
N THR A 53 -5.88 2.27 -16.59
CA THR A 53 -4.42 2.25 -16.70
C THR A 53 -3.87 3.38 -17.58
N GLU A 54 -4.75 4.11 -18.27
CA GLU A 54 -4.36 5.23 -19.13
C GLU A 54 -3.77 6.37 -18.29
N HIS A 55 -2.48 6.64 -18.50
CA HIS A 55 -1.69 7.63 -17.75
C HIS A 55 -1.67 7.41 -16.23
N LEU A 56 -1.93 6.19 -15.77
CA LEU A 56 -1.80 5.80 -14.37
C LEU A 56 -0.33 5.88 -13.95
N HIS A 57 -0.08 6.48 -12.79
CA HIS A 57 1.22 6.39 -12.11
C HIS A 57 1.04 5.98 -10.65
N ILE A 58 2.14 5.52 -10.06
CA ILE A 58 2.18 5.01 -8.70
C ILE A 58 3.26 5.77 -7.95
N ASP A 59 2.87 6.39 -6.85
CA ASP A 59 3.79 7.06 -5.94
C ASP A 59 3.98 6.21 -4.68
N ILE A 60 5.24 6.09 -4.25
CA ILE A 60 5.61 5.32 -3.06
C ILE A 60 6.41 6.22 -2.12
N TYR A 61 5.90 6.39 -0.90
CA TYR A 61 6.52 7.16 0.16
C TYR A 61 7.01 6.19 1.23
N LEU A 62 8.30 6.19 1.53
CA LEU A 62 8.91 5.33 2.53
C LEU A 62 9.63 6.18 3.58
N TYR A 63 9.45 5.82 4.85
CA TYR A 63 10.05 6.54 5.97
C TYR A 63 10.84 5.56 6.83
N GLU A 64 12.12 5.88 7.03
CA GLU A 64 12.97 5.25 8.04
C GLU A 64 12.70 5.85 9.44
N LYS A 65 13.39 5.34 10.46
CA LYS A 65 13.37 5.90 11.83
C LYS A 65 13.97 7.29 11.88
#